data_AF-A0A257N169-F1
#
_entry.id   AF-A0A257N169-F1
#
_cell.length_a   1.000
_cell.length_b   1.000
_cell.length_c   1.000
_cell.angle_alpha   90.00
_cell.angle_beta   90.00
_cell.angle_gamma   90.00
#
_symmetry.space_group_name_H-M   'P 1'
#
loop_
_entity.id
_entity.type
_entity.pdbx_description
1 polymer ?
#
loop_
_entity_poly.entity_id
_entity_poly.type
_entity_poly.pdbx_seq_one_letter_code
_entity_poly.pdbx_strand_id
1 'polypeptide(L)'
;MIEVIENSTQYLHKDDLNAIAHYLKTLPGHGERASYKPDTTAVAIKLSAIITGEMEHPGAGLFQSFCVKCHKVTGDGEPGKYPKLAGNSIVLSKNPVSLIRLLLEGGKTAQTKRGPKPQEMPGFAEKFSDSQIADVLSFIRNNWGNKASPVTTRQVSTLRHALQKQP
;
A
#
# COMPACT_ATOMS: atom_id res chain seq x y z
N MET A 1 -14.47 -3.83 6.49
CA MET A 1 -13.85 -4.85 5.61
C MET A 1 -13.15 -5.96 6.40
N ILE A 2 -12.44 -5.64 7.49
CA ILE A 2 -11.78 -6.65 8.35
C ILE A 2 -12.78 -7.66 8.95
N GLU A 3 -13.94 -7.22 9.42
CA GLU A 3 -14.98 -8.10 10.00
C GLU A 3 -15.44 -9.21 9.07
N VAL A 4 -15.43 -8.99 7.75
CA VAL A 4 -15.79 -10.04 6.78
C VAL A 4 -14.75 -11.17 6.82
N ILE A 5 -13.48 -10.84 7.01
CA ILE A 5 -12.42 -11.84 7.18
C ILE A 5 -12.54 -12.49 8.55
N GLU A 6 -12.70 -11.68 9.59
CA GLU A 6 -12.72 -12.14 10.99
C GLU A 6 -13.93 -13.01 11.32
N ASN A 7 -15.11 -12.66 10.82
CA ASN A 7 -16.37 -13.30 11.22
C ASN A 7 -17.00 -14.16 10.13
N SER A 8 -16.41 -14.21 8.91
CA SER A 8 -17.00 -14.95 7.79
C SER A 8 -15.97 -15.72 6.95
N THR A 9 -15.19 -15.07 6.10
CA THR A 9 -14.45 -15.76 5.03
C THR A 9 -13.30 -16.65 5.53
N GLN A 10 -12.81 -16.44 6.76
CA GLN A 10 -11.86 -17.37 7.37
C GLN A 10 -12.47 -18.74 7.70
N TYR A 11 -13.80 -18.87 7.68
CA TYR A 11 -14.54 -20.11 7.97
C TYR A 11 -14.98 -20.87 6.72
N LEU A 12 -14.64 -20.39 5.52
CA LEU A 12 -14.95 -21.09 4.28
C LEU A 12 -14.31 -22.48 4.25
N HIS A 13 -15.07 -23.47 3.77
CA HIS A 13 -14.55 -24.81 3.57
C HIS A 13 -13.75 -24.88 2.27
N LYS A 14 -13.00 -25.97 2.10
CA LYS A 14 -12.16 -26.18 0.91
C LYS A 14 -12.97 -26.12 -0.39
N ASP A 15 -14.20 -26.64 -0.38
CA ASP A 15 -15.06 -26.66 -1.56
C ASP A 15 -15.55 -25.25 -1.93
N ASP A 16 -15.88 -24.42 -0.95
CA ASP A 16 -16.23 -23.01 -1.16
C ASP A 16 -15.04 -22.25 -1.76
N LEU A 17 -13.84 -22.44 -1.21
CA LEU A 17 -12.61 -21.82 -1.71
C LEU A 17 -12.31 -22.24 -3.15
N ASN A 18 -12.51 -23.52 -3.47
CA ASN A 18 -12.34 -24.03 -4.83
C ASN A 18 -13.37 -23.42 -5.79
N ALA A 19 -14.65 -23.36 -5.41
CA ALA A 19 -15.70 -22.78 -6.23
C ALA A 19 -15.44 -21.30 -6.55
N ILE A 20 -15.05 -20.50 -5.53
CA ILE A 20 -14.65 -19.10 -5.70
C ILE A 20 -13.45 -18.99 -6.65
N ALA A 21 -12.41 -19.83 -6.45
CA ALA A 21 -11.23 -19.81 -7.30
C ALA A 21 -11.55 -20.17 -8.77
N HIS A 22 -12.45 -21.14 -9.00
CA HIS A 22 -12.94 -21.49 -10.32
C HIS A 22 -13.66 -20.32 -10.97
N TYR A 23 -14.64 -19.73 -10.28
CA TYR A 23 -15.37 -18.58 -10.79
C TYR A 23 -14.44 -17.43 -11.18
N LEU A 24 -13.52 -17.03 -10.29
CA LEU A 24 -12.57 -15.94 -10.58
C LEU A 24 -11.70 -16.22 -11.80
N LYS A 25 -11.32 -17.48 -12.04
CA LYS A 25 -10.52 -17.89 -13.22
C LYS A 25 -11.33 -17.90 -14.52
N THR A 26 -12.66 -17.94 -14.47
CA THR A 26 -13.52 -17.82 -15.66
C THR A 26 -13.70 -16.38 -16.13
N LEU A 27 -13.41 -15.39 -15.27
CA LEU A 27 -13.55 -13.98 -15.61
C LEU A 27 -12.41 -13.55 -16.56
N PRO A 28 -12.70 -12.65 -17.53
CA PRO A 28 -11.66 -12.13 -18.40
C PRO A 28 -10.66 -11.30 -17.61
N GLY A 29 -9.36 -11.49 -17.88
CA GLY A 29 -8.33 -10.61 -17.33
C GLY A 29 -8.49 -9.19 -17.85
N HIS A 30 -8.76 -8.22 -16.98
CA HIS A 30 -8.74 -6.81 -17.35
C HIS A 30 -7.30 -6.30 -17.41
N GLY A 31 -6.74 -6.20 -18.62
CA GLY A 31 -5.35 -5.83 -18.90
C GLY A 31 -4.97 -4.37 -18.66
N GLU A 32 -5.38 -3.74 -17.55
CA GLU A 32 -5.15 -2.30 -17.33
C GLU A 32 -3.92 -1.95 -16.46
N ARG A 33 -3.30 -0.83 -16.86
CA ARG A 33 -1.86 -0.52 -16.86
C ARG A 33 -1.32 0.13 -15.58
N ALA A 34 -0.88 -0.69 -14.64
CA ALA A 34 0.27 -0.37 -13.80
C ALA A 34 1.20 -1.58 -13.83
N SER A 35 2.47 -1.35 -14.15
CA SER A 35 3.42 -2.44 -14.32
C SER A 35 4.40 -2.45 -13.18
N TYR A 36 4.63 -3.64 -12.62
CA TYR A 36 5.79 -3.91 -11.80
C TYR A 36 6.90 -4.46 -12.71
N LYS A 37 8.04 -3.77 -12.76
CA LYS A 37 9.25 -4.27 -13.41
C LYS A 37 10.40 -4.14 -12.41
N PRO A 38 10.74 -5.21 -11.68
CA PRO A 38 11.88 -5.17 -10.77
C PRO A 38 13.14 -4.92 -11.60
N ASP A 39 13.82 -3.82 -11.31
CA ASP A 39 15.10 -3.45 -11.89
C ASP A 39 16.08 -3.26 -10.74
N THR A 40 16.92 -4.27 -10.50
CA THR A 40 17.83 -4.32 -9.35
C THR A 40 18.82 -3.16 -9.34
N THR A 41 19.23 -2.67 -10.51
CA THR A 41 20.15 -1.52 -10.64
C THR A 41 19.44 -0.21 -10.32
N ALA A 42 18.24 0.02 -10.87
CA ALA A 42 17.46 1.21 -10.55
C ALA A 42 17.02 1.24 -9.08
N VAL A 43 16.70 0.08 -8.49
CA VAL A 43 16.42 -0.04 -7.05
C VAL A 43 17.65 0.34 -6.23
N ALA A 44 18.84 -0.15 -6.59
CA ALA A 44 20.08 0.14 -5.87
C ALA A 44 20.43 1.64 -5.89
N ILE A 45 20.32 2.30 -7.05
CA ILE A 45 20.61 3.75 -7.17
C ILE A 45 19.64 4.57 -6.30
N LYS A 46 18.34 4.26 -6.37
CA LYS A 46 17.34 4.95 -5.54
C LYS A 46 17.53 4.67 -4.06
N LEU A 47 17.95 3.46 -3.70
CA LEU A 47 18.27 3.07 -2.33
C LEU A 47 19.45 3.88 -1.78
N SER A 48 20.53 4.01 -2.55
CA SER A 48 21.67 4.86 -2.19
C SER A 48 21.23 6.31 -1.96
N ALA A 49 20.42 6.88 -2.86
CA ALA A 49 19.91 8.25 -2.70
C ALA A 49 19.06 8.44 -1.42
N ILE A 50 18.26 7.45 -1.03
CA ILE A 50 17.47 7.48 0.21
C ILE A 50 18.39 7.45 1.45
N ILE A 51 19.48 6.69 1.39
CA ILE A 51 20.42 6.51 2.49
C ILE A 51 21.37 7.70 2.62
N THR A 52 21.89 8.22 1.52
CA THR A 52 22.88 9.31 1.49
C THR A 52 22.24 10.70 1.54
N GLY A 53 20.99 10.84 1.11
CA GLY A 53 20.30 12.12 1.01
C GLY A 53 20.80 13.01 -0.13
N GLU A 54 21.68 12.51 -1.01
CA GLU A 54 22.30 13.29 -2.10
C GLU A 54 21.31 13.71 -3.20
N MET A 55 20.17 13.01 -3.33
CA MET A 55 19.04 13.43 -4.16
C MET A 55 17.75 13.36 -3.34
N GLU A 56 17.24 14.53 -2.95
CA GLU A 56 15.99 14.61 -2.22
C GLU A 56 14.80 14.49 -3.19
N HIS A 57 14.23 13.29 -3.28
CA HIS A 57 12.95 13.09 -3.93
C HIS A 57 11.81 13.50 -2.98
N PRO A 58 10.80 14.27 -3.44
CA PRO A 58 9.63 14.57 -2.63
C PRO A 58 9.05 13.30 -2.02
N GLY A 59 8.89 13.28 -0.70
CA GLY A 59 8.37 12.14 0.06
C GLY A 59 9.39 11.08 0.49
N ALA A 60 10.63 11.09 -0.02
CA ALA A 60 11.66 10.13 0.36
C ALA A 60 12.07 10.27 1.83
N GLY A 61 12.28 11.51 2.31
CA GLY A 61 12.57 11.78 3.72
C GLY A 61 11.45 11.33 4.66
N LEU A 62 10.18 11.58 4.28
CA LEU A 62 9.02 11.09 5.03
C LEU A 62 8.99 9.57 5.10
N PHE A 63 9.24 8.89 3.98
CA PHE A 63 9.31 7.43 3.94
C PHE A 63 10.41 6.91 4.87
N GLN A 64 11.61 7.50 4.79
CA GLN A 64 12.76 7.13 5.62
C GLN A 64 12.46 7.30 7.12
N SER A 65 11.84 8.42 7.51
CA SER A 65 11.56 8.72 8.91
C SER A 65 10.40 7.92 9.50
N PHE A 66 9.37 7.61 8.73
CA PHE A 66 8.10 7.09 9.28
C PHE A 66 7.70 5.70 8.78
N CYS A 67 8.19 5.27 7.61
CA CYS A 67 7.69 4.05 6.95
C CYS A 67 8.71 2.90 6.97
N VAL A 68 10.01 3.22 6.89
CA VAL A 68 11.09 2.22 6.73
C VAL A 68 11.16 1.20 7.86
N LYS A 69 10.80 1.58 9.10
CA LYS A 69 10.81 0.67 10.24
C LYS A 69 10.03 -0.63 9.98
N CYS A 70 8.89 -0.51 9.28
CA CYS A 70 8.01 -1.63 8.97
C CYS A 70 8.16 -2.11 7.52
N HIS A 71 8.11 -1.19 6.55
CA HIS A 71 8.13 -1.54 5.13
C HIS A 71 9.52 -1.79 4.55
N LYS A 72 10.57 -1.54 5.35
CA LYS A 72 11.98 -1.62 4.97
C LYS A 72 12.33 -0.63 3.87
N VAL A 73 13.61 -0.31 3.78
CA VAL A 73 14.12 0.62 2.77
C VAL A 73 14.00 0.05 1.34
N THR A 74 14.00 -1.28 1.20
CA THR A 74 13.78 -1.99 -0.06
C THR A 74 12.30 -2.12 -0.44
N GLY A 75 11.37 -1.69 0.43
CA GLY A 75 9.94 -1.84 0.20
C GLY A 75 9.43 -3.28 0.28
N ASP A 76 10.27 -4.25 0.67
CA ASP A 76 9.89 -5.67 0.78
C ASP A 76 9.06 -5.99 2.03
N GLY A 77 9.04 -5.10 3.02
CA GLY A 77 8.40 -5.36 4.29
C GLY A 77 9.00 -6.55 5.04
N GLU A 78 8.14 -7.29 5.74
CA GLU A 78 8.51 -8.51 6.47
C GLU A 78 7.40 -9.55 6.21
N PRO A 79 7.67 -10.64 5.48
CA PRO A 79 6.66 -11.63 5.14
C PRO A 79 5.87 -12.13 6.35
N GLY A 80 4.54 -12.14 6.24
CA GLY A 80 3.66 -12.53 7.34
C GLY A 80 3.50 -11.47 8.45
N LYS A 81 4.10 -10.28 8.33
CA LYS A 81 3.99 -9.22 9.34
C LYS A 81 3.73 -7.85 8.73
N TYR A 82 4.62 -7.35 7.89
CA TYR A 82 4.49 -6.05 7.23
C TYR A 82 4.42 -6.23 5.71
N PRO A 83 3.36 -5.75 5.05
CA PRO A 83 3.18 -6.02 3.64
C PRO A 83 4.27 -5.35 2.80
N LYS A 84 4.70 -6.07 1.77
CA LYS A 84 5.53 -5.56 0.69
C LYS A 84 4.81 -4.42 -0.04
N LEU A 85 5.51 -3.33 -0.32
CA LEU A 85 5.06 -2.20 -1.12
C LEU A 85 5.47 -2.33 -2.60
N ALA A 86 6.61 -2.97 -2.87
CA ALA A 86 7.07 -3.22 -4.23
C ALA A 86 6.20 -4.29 -4.92
N GLY A 87 5.61 -3.96 -6.07
CA GLY A 87 4.69 -4.85 -6.80
C GLY A 87 3.31 -5.00 -6.15
N ASN A 88 3.00 -4.25 -5.09
CA ASN A 88 1.73 -4.37 -4.38
C ASN A 88 0.57 -3.83 -5.23
N SER A 89 -0.52 -4.59 -5.35
CA SER A 89 -1.67 -4.22 -6.18
C SER A 89 -2.42 -2.97 -5.69
N ILE A 90 -2.48 -2.72 -4.38
CA ILE A 90 -3.05 -1.49 -3.81
C ILE A 90 -2.17 -0.30 -4.18
N VAL A 91 -0.84 -0.47 -4.10
CA VAL A 91 0.12 0.56 -4.52
C VAL A 91 0.03 0.81 -6.02
N LEU A 92 -0.15 -0.22 -6.83
CA LEU A 92 -0.19 -0.12 -8.29
C LEU A 92 -1.58 0.25 -8.84
N SER A 93 -2.63 0.24 -8.02
CA SER A 93 -3.98 0.58 -8.46
C SER A 93 -4.03 1.93 -9.19
N LYS A 94 -4.73 1.96 -10.32
CA LYS A 94 -5.02 3.18 -11.10
C LYS A 94 -5.78 4.20 -10.26
N ASN A 95 -6.72 3.72 -9.45
CA ASN A 95 -7.43 4.55 -8.47
C ASN A 95 -6.70 4.45 -7.12
N PRO A 96 -6.03 5.51 -6.65
CA PRO A 96 -5.25 5.48 -5.42
C PRO A 96 -6.10 5.66 -4.16
N VAL A 97 -7.43 5.78 -4.24
CA VAL A 97 -8.30 6.08 -3.07
C VAL A 97 -8.07 5.14 -1.90
N SER A 98 -7.97 3.83 -2.12
CA SER A 98 -7.69 2.86 -1.05
C SER A 98 -6.33 3.10 -0.39
N LEU A 99 -5.31 3.44 -1.18
CA LEU A 99 -3.96 3.72 -0.68
C LEU A 99 -3.93 5.02 0.12
N ILE A 100 -4.60 6.07 -0.36
CA ILE A 100 -4.70 7.37 0.32
C ILE A 100 -5.44 7.20 1.65
N ARG A 101 -6.59 6.50 1.64
CA ARG A 101 -7.38 6.25 2.85
C ARG A 101 -6.56 5.49 3.89
N LEU A 102 -5.85 4.44 3.48
CA LEU A 102 -5.00 3.65 4.36
C LEU A 102 -3.92 4.49 5.05
N LEU A 103 -3.31 5.45 4.34
CA LEU A 103 -2.29 6.31 4.97
C LEU A 103 -2.92 7.39 5.88
N LEU A 104 -4.09 7.91 5.52
CA LEU A 104 -4.82 8.88 6.34
C LEU A 104 -5.28 8.25 7.67
N GLU A 105 -6.04 7.17 7.61
CA GLU A 105 -6.71 6.56 8.76
C GLU A 105 -5.86 5.49 9.46
N GLY A 106 -4.85 4.97 8.77
CA GLY A 106 -4.15 3.76 9.20
C GLY A 106 -4.95 2.52 8.84
N GLY A 107 -4.54 1.39 9.41
CA GLY A 107 -5.24 0.13 9.21
C GLY A 107 -4.73 -0.98 10.10
N LYS A 108 -5.50 -2.07 10.14
CA LYS A 108 -5.15 -3.27 10.90
C LYS A 108 -5.31 -4.49 10.02
N THR A 109 -4.41 -5.45 10.13
CA THR A 109 -4.60 -6.75 9.47
C THR A 109 -5.57 -7.60 10.27
N ALA A 110 -6.44 -8.34 9.60
CA ALA A 110 -7.44 -9.18 10.25
C ALA A 110 -6.84 -10.24 11.18
N GLN A 111 -7.52 -10.50 12.30
CA GLN A 111 -7.26 -11.60 13.20
C GLN A 111 -7.93 -12.87 12.70
N THR A 112 -7.13 -13.90 12.40
CA THR A 112 -7.66 -15.18 11.92
C THR A 112 -7.12 -16.34 12.76
N LYS A 113 -7.85 -17.46 12.79
CA LYS A 113 -7.48 -18.65 13.57
C LYS A 113 -6.12 -19.24 13.20
N ARG A 114 -5.69 -19.08 11.94
CA ARG A 114 -4.47 -19.71 11.38
C ARG A 114 -3.50 -18.71 10.75
N GLY A 115 -3.86 -17.43 10.69
CA GLY A 115 -3.02 -16.39 10.11
C GLY A 115 -2.02 -15.80 11.10
N PRO A 116 -1.17 -14.89 10.64
CA PRO A 116 -0.21 -14.22 11.49
C PRO A 116 -0.89 -13.33 12.55
N LYS A 117 -0.10 -12.93 13.56
CA LYS A 117 -0.56 -11.97 14.56
C LYS A 117 -0.92 -10.64 13.89
N PRO A 118 -2.11 -10.05 14.19
CA PRO A 118 -2.50 -8.76 13.67
C PRO A 118 -1.45 -7.68 13.89
N GLN A 119 -1.17 -6.90 12.84
CA GLN A 119 -0.34 -5.70 12.89
C GLN A 119 -1.18 -4.47 12.60
N GLU A 120 -0.80 -3.36 13.22
CA GLU A 120 -1.41 -2.06 13.03
C GLU A 120 -0.45 -1.14 12.26
N MET A 121 -1.00 -0.45 11.27
CA MET A 121 -0.35 0.65 10.57
C MET A 121 -0.98 1.95 11.10
N PRO A 122 -0.17 2.88 11.65
CA PRO A 122 -0.70 4.12 12.17
C PRO A 122 -1.29 4.98 11.04
N GLY A 123 -2.33 5.74 11.37
CA GLY A 123 -2.85 6.81 10.51
C GLY A 123 -1.99 8.07 10.62
N PHE A 124 -1.89 8.81 9.52
CA PHE A 124 -1.08 10.02 9.41
C PHE A 124 -1.89 11.28 9.10
N ALA A 125 -3.23 11.22 9.13
CA ALA A 125 -4.08 12.38 8.88
C ALA A 125 -3.69 13.60 9.73
N GLU A 126 -3.49 13.43 11.04
CA GLU A 126 -3.14 14.55 11.94
C GLU A 126 -1.66 14.94 11.89
N LYS A 127 -0.80 14.11 11.28
CA LYS A 127 0.65 14.30 11.31
C LYS A 127 1.20 14.92 10.02
N PHE A 128 0.59 14.59 8.88
CA PHE A 128 1.04 15.03 7.57
C PHE A 128 0.00 15.93 6.89
N SER A 129 0.50 16.96 6.21
CA SER A 129 -0.31 17.74 5.28
C SER A 129 -0.74 16.91 4.07
N ASP A 130 -1.70 17.40 3.31
CA ASP A 130 -2.14 16.75 2.06
C ASP A 130 -1.02 16.62 1.04
N SER A 131 -0.12 17.61 0.96
CA SER A 131 1.05 17.57 0.07
C SER A 131 2.05 16.50 0.51
N GLN A 132 2.35 16.42 1.81
CA GLN A 132 3.26 15.41 2.36
C GLN A 132 2.75 13.98 2.11
N ILE A 133 1.44 13.75 2.26
CA ILE A 133 0.80 12.47 1.92
C ILE A 133 0.89 12.19 0.42
N ALA A 134 0.61 13.17 -0.44
CA ALA A 134 0.70 13.02 -1.87
C ALA A 134 2.14 12.67 -2.32
N ASP A 135 3.14 13.33 -1.73
CA ASP A 135 4.56 13.13 -2.03
C ASP A 135 5.02 11.72 -1.62
N VAL A 136 4.78 11.30 -0.37
CA VAL A 136 5.22 9.97 0.11
C VAL A 136 4.53 8.82 -0.63
N LEU A 137 3.24 8.97 -0.98
CA LEU A 137 2.52 7.98 -1.78
C LEU A 137 3.02 7.93 -3.22
N SER A 138 3.31 9.10 -3.82
CA SER A 138 3.89 9.18 -5.16
C SER A 138 5.28 8.54 -5.22
N PHE A 139 6.09 8.74 -4.18
CA PHE A 139 7.39 8.09 -4.00
C PHE A 139 7.25 6.56 -3.95
N ILE A 140 6.38 6.04 -3.09
CA ILE A 140 6.09 4.59 -2.97
C ILE A 140 5.63 3.98 -4.30
N ARG A 141 4.80 4.71 -5.05
CA ARG A 141 4.23 4.29 -6.35
C ARG A 141 5.23 4.30 -7.51
N ASN A 142 6.40 4.90 -7.34
CA ASN A 142 7.43 5.05 -8.38
C ASN A 142 8.80 4.53 -7.94
N ASN A 143 8.85 3.73 -6.88
CA ASN A 143 10.06 3.11 -6.38
C ASN A 143 10.02 1.58 -6.43
N TRP A 144 11.18 0.94 -6.33
CA TRP A 144 11.34 -0.52 -6.31
C TRP A 144 10.80 -1.25 -7.54
N GLY A 145 10.75 -0.59 -8.70
CA GLY A 145 10.17 -1.14 -9.92
C GLY A 145 8.66 -0.92 -10.05
N ASN A 146 8.02 -0.22 -9.10
CA ASN A 146 6.66 0.26 -9.26
C ASN A 146 6.61 1.37 -10.33
N LYS A 147 5.59 1.29 -11.19
CA LYS A 147 5.27 2.34 -12.17
C LYS A 147 3.77 2.58 -12.15
N ALA A 148 3.33 3.58 -11.38
CA ALA A 148 1.94 4.00 -11.28
C ALA A 148 1.82 5.53 -11.21
N SER A 149 0.69 6.07 -11.68
CA SER A 149 0.45 7.51 -11.70
C SER A 149 0.64 8.12 -10.30
N PRO A 150 1.31 9.28 -10.18
CA PRO A 150 1.46 9.98 -8.90
C PRO A 150 0.12 10.28 -8.21
N VAL A 151 0.15 10.40 -6.89
CA VAL A 151 -0.96 10.92 -6.10
C VAL A 151 -0.86 12.43 -6.05
N THR A 152 -1.98 13.11 -6.25
CA THR A 152 -2.05 14.57 -6.19
C THR A 152 -2.56 15.06 -4.84
N THR A 153 -2.11 16.24 -4.40
CA THR A 153 -2.61 16.90 -3.19
C THR A 153 -4.13 17.03 -3.20
N ARG A 154 -4.73 17.33 -4.37
CA ARG A 154 -6.19 17.44 -4.52
C ARG A 154 -6.92 16.13 -4.24
N GLN A 155 -6.38 14.99 -4.67
CA GLN A 155 -6.98 13.68 -4.37
C GLN A 155 -6.96 13.41 -2.86
N VAL A 156 -5.88 13.78 -2.18
CA VAL A 156 -5.75 13.63 -0.73
C VAL A 156 -6.74 14.54 0.00
N SER A 157 -6.76 15.83 -0.32
CA SER A 157 -7.64 16.80 0.35
C SER A 157 -9.12 16.44 0.16
N THR A 158 -9.51 16.04 -1.05
CA THR A 158 -10.87 15.59 -1.36
C THR A 158 -11.26 14.41 -0.48
N LEU A 159 -10.38 13.41 -0.34
CA LEU A 159 -10.66 12.24 0.47
C LEU A 159 -10.68 12.56 1.96
N ARG A 160 -9.72 13.36 2.45
CA ARG A 160 -9.67 13.80 3.85
C ARG A 160 -10.97 14.50 4.26
N HIS A 161 -11.46 15.43 3.44
CA HIS A 161 -12.74 16.10 3.68
C HIS A 161 -13.94 15.16 3.62
N ALA A 162 -13.92 14.17 2.73
CA ALA A 162 -15.00 13.19 2.64
C ALA A 162 -15.07 12.29 3.90
N LEU A 163 -13.92 11.90 4.46
CA LEU A 163 -13.84 11.07 5.66
C LEU A 163 -14.25 11.82 6.93
N GLN A 164 -13.90 13.11 7.05
CA GLN A 164 -14.33 13.96 8.18
C GLN A 164 -15.84 14.17 8.24
N LYS A 165 -16.56 13.98 7.13
CA LYS A 165 -18.02 14.10 7.05
C LYS A 165 -18.75 12.79 7.33
N GLN A 166 -18.04 11.68 7.48
CA GLN A 166 -18.64 10.40 7.85
C GLN A 166 -18.74 10.36 9.39
N PRO A 167 -19.96 10.26 9.95
CA PRO A 167 -20.18 10.21 11.40
C PRO A 167 -19.63 8.92 12.02
#